data_AF-A0A1H2GYS3-F1
#
_entry.id   AF-A0A1H2GYS3-F1
#
_cell.length_a   1.000
_cell.length_b   1.000
_cell.length_c   1.000
_cell.angle_alpha   90.00
_cell.angle_beta   90.00
_cell.angle_gamma   90.00
#
_symmetry.space_group_name_H-M   'P 1'
#
loop_
_entity.id
_entity.type
_entity.pdbx_description
1 polymer ?
#
loop_
_entity_poly.entity_id
_entity_poly.type
_entity_poly.pdbx_seq_one_letter_code
_entity_poly.pdbx_strand_id
1 'polypeptide(L)'
;MSVAFRRADLAAGMFVVALIAAGCGSADANDASSAAPSAEASASPSRADDQEAAESVTRASEAGPATVTITGVDDVAVTLVGPLAVKYAAATDAQKRAIGIPLTGDHNAGTRESGVVYQQFQSGVIIAKNADPGTPAYIVTSGKIRDAWNTERAPDGVPLLTGKNGSAGPLGVPTSDVITDGDLEVVTFEYGMISENTETGEMIVKVNGKVVPSGLK
;
A
#
# COMPACT_ATOMS: atom_id res chain seq x y z
N MET A 1 41.99 -35.50 -6.61
CA MET A 1 42.40 -35.21 -5.23
C MET A 1 41.19 -34.60 -4.53
N SER A 2 40.44 -35.44 -3.81
CA SER A 2 39.21 -35.04 -3.11
C SER A 2 39.53 -34.17 -1.90
N VAL A 3 38.78 -33.09 -1.71
CA VAL A 3 38.53 -32.52 -0.38
C VAL A 3 37.05 -32.15 -0.32
N ALA A 4 36.30 -32.96 0.42
CA ALA A 4 34.95 -32.68 0.85
C ALA A 4 35.03 -32.02 2.23
N PHE A 5 34.29 -30.93 2.44
CA PHE A 5 33.91 -30.50 3.78
C PHE A 5 32.43 -30.16 3.80
N ARG A 6 31.67 -31.02 4.48
CA ARG A 6 30.30 -30.77 4.92
C ARG A 6 30.37 -30.00 6.23
N ARG A 7 29.58 -28.93 6.38
CA ARG A 7 29.05 -28.50 7.68
C ARG A 7 27.61 -28.08 7.48
N ALA A 8 26.73 -28.87 8.08
CA ALA A 8 25.32 -28.58 8.25
C ALA A 8 25.19 -28.05 9.67
N ASP A 9 24.68 -26.83 9.83
CA ASP A 9 24.23 -26.34 11.13
C ASP A 9 22.72 -26.08 11.03
N LEU A 10 21.99 -26.95 11.71
CA LEU A 10 20.55 -26.97 11.84
C LEU A 10 20.21 -26.21 13.12
N ALA A 11 19.76 -24.96 13.01
CA ALA A 11 19.28 -24.19 14.15
C ALA A 11 17.74 -24.15 14.11
N ALA A 12 17.11 -24.98 14.94
CA ALA A 12 15.67 -24.95 15.19
C ALA A 12 15.37 -23.94 16.31
N GLY A 13 14.74 -22.82 15.97
CA GLY A 13 14.27 -21.81 16.93
C GLY A 13 12.77 -21.94 17.17
N MET A 14 12.39 -22.44 18.35
CA MET A 14 11.02 -22.55 18.83
C MET A 14 10.60 -21.22 19.47
N PHE A 15 9.57 -20.55 18.94
CA PHE A 15 8.98 -19.36 19.58
C PHE A 15 7.62 -19.69 20.18
N VAL A 16 7.45 -19.34 21.46
CA VAL A 16 6.23 -19.51 22.26
C VAL A 16 5.32 -18.30 22.07
N VAL A 17 4.05 -18.54 21.75
CA VAL A 17 3.00 -17.52 21.70
C VAL A 17 2.42 -17.32 23.10
N ALA A 18 2.48 -16.10 23.63
CA ALA A 18 1.74 -15.70 24.83
C ALA A 18 0.49 -14.91 24.41
N LEU A 19 -0.69 -15.50 24.60
CA LEU A 19 -1.97 -14.81 24.54
C LEU A 19 -2.25 -14.17 25.90
N ILE A 20 -2.32 -12.84 25.95
CA ILE A 20 -2.92 -12.13 27.08
C ILE A 20 -4.29 -11.62 26.63
N ALA A 21 -5.33 -12.28 27.13
CA ALA A 21 -6.70 -11.80 27.10
C ALA A 21 -6.96 -11.04 28.40
N ALA A 22 -7.41 -9.79 28.32
CA ALA A 22 -7.91 -9.03 29.46
C ALA A 22 -9.29 -8.44 29.13
N GLY A 23 -10.32 -9.17 29.56
CA GLY A 23 -11.31 -8.75 30.55
C GLY A 23 -11.91 -7.35 30.46
N CYS A 24 -13.22 -7.34 30.24
CA CYS A 24 -14.16 -6.22 30.22
C CYS A 24 -14.45 -5.63 31.61
N GLY A 25 -14.86 -4.36 31.64
CA GLY A 25 -15.99 -3.89 32.47
C GLY A 25 -15.66 -3.31 33.84
N SER A 26 -15.99 -2.03 34.03
CA SER A 26 -16.40 -1.50 35.33
C SER A 26 -17.60 -0.59 35.07
N ALA A 27 -18.79 -1.17 35.25
CA ALA A 27 -20.03 -0.45 35.41
C ALA A 27 -20.35 -0.44 36.90
N ASP A 28 -20.31 0.73 37.52
CA ASP A 28 -20.81 0.92 38.87
C ASP A 28 -22.34 0.84 38.84
N ALA A 29 -22.85 -0.25 39.39
CA ALA A 29 -24.25 -0.40 39.75
C ALA A 29 -24.45 0.23 41.14
N ASN A 30 -25.45 1.11 41.26
CA ASN A 30 -26.06 1.42 42.54
C ASN A 30 -27.51 0.93 42.54
N ASP A 31 -27.87 0.34 43.65
CA ASP A 31 -28.87 -0.71 43.84
C ASP A 31 -30.28 -0.19 44.14
N ALA A 32 -31.25 -1.06 43.85
CA ALA A 32 -32.54 -1.26 44.51
C ALA A 32 -33.64 -0.17 44.48
N SER A 33 -34.66 -0.38 43.64
CA SER A 33 -35.88 -1.12 44.08
C SER A 33 -37.03 -1.03 43.07
N SER A 34 -37.47 -2.22 42.64
CA SER A 34 -38.83 -2.69 42.33
C SER A 34 -39.93 -1.68 41.96
N ALA A 35 -40.44 -1.80 40.72
CA ALA A 35 -41.83 -2.20 40.43
C ALA A 35 -42.13 -2.10 38.92
N ALA A 36 -42.63 -3.18 38.33
CA ALA A 36 -43.48 -3.16 37.14
C ALA A 36 -44.95 -3.23 37.63
N PRO A 37 -46.03 -2.99 36.84
CA PRO A 37 -46.04 -3.02 35.36
C PRO A 37 -47.01 -2.02 34.65
N SER A 38 -47.01 -2.12 33.31
CA SER A 38 -48.16 -1.95 32.39
C SER A 38 -48.76 -0.57 32.06
N ALA A 39 -48.90 -0.38 30.73
CA ALA A 39 -50.08 0.11 30.00
C ALA A 39 -50.30 1.64 29.79
N GLU A 40 -50.29 1.96 28.49
CA GLU A 40 -51.29 2.72 27.74
C GLU A 40 -51.37 4.27 27.83
N ALA A 41 -50.93 4.86 26.71
CA ALA A 41 -51.65 5.82 25.85
C ALA A 41 -51.99 7.25 26.33
N SER A 42 -51.55 8.17 25.45
CA SER A 42 -52.17 9.45 25.04
C SER A 42 -52.04 10.66 25.96
N ALA A 43 -51.23 11.64 25.54
CA ALA A 43 -51.73 12.85 24.86
C ALA A 43 -50.60 13.90 24.68
N SER A 44 -50.37 14.30 23.43
CA SER A 44 -49.82 15.61 23.01
C SER A 44 -50.77 16.75 23.47
N PRO A 45 -50.35 18.02 23.66
CA PRO A 45 -49.66 18.79 22.62
C PRO A 45 -48.63 19.88 23.03
N SER A 46 -47.69 20.08 22.11
CA SER A 46 -47.20 21.36 21.56
C SER A 46 -46.62 22.45 22.49
N ARG A 47 -45.31 22.69 22.34
CA ARG A 47 -44.62 23.99 22.07
C ARG A 47 -43.13 23.68 21.93
N ALA A 48 -42.58 23.72 20.72
CA ALA A 48 -42.02 24.91 20.05
C ALA A 48 -40.53 25.09 20.43
N ASP A 49 -39.67 24.89 19.43
CA ASP A 49 -38.27 25.34 19.31
C ASP A 49 -37.31 24.76 20.37
N ASP A 50 -36.30 23.95 20.07
CA ASP A 50 -35.23 24.19 19.10
C ASP A 50 -34.81 22.90 18.39
N GLN A 51 -34.80 22.99 17.06
CA GLN A 51 -34.28 21.98 16.16
C GLN A 51 -32.76 22.13 16.12
N GLU A 52 -32.06 21.55 17.09
CA GLU A 52 -30.61 21.35 16.98
C GLU A 52 -30.41 20.23 15.96
N ALA A 53 -30.35 20.65 14.69
CA ALA A 53 -29.92 19.82 13.59
C ALA A 53 -28.56 19.25 13.97
N ALA A 54 -28.53 17.95 14.27
CA ALA A 54 -27.31 17.18 14.25
C ALA A 54 -26.69 17.41 12.87
N GLU A 55 -25.68 18.28 12.82
CA GLU A 55 -24.79 18.41 11.68
C GLU A 55 -24.13 17.05 11.52
N SER A 56 -24.74 16.22 10.67
CA SER A 56 -24.06 15.19 9.93
C SER A 56 -22.96 15.91 9.16
N VAL A 57 -21.79 16.04 9.80
CA VAL A 57 -20.53 16.33 9.13
C VAL A 57 -20.27 15.12 8.25
N THR A 58 -20.92 15.13 7.08
CA THR A 58 -20.44 14.39 5.93
C THR A 58 -19.09 15.00 5.67
N ARG A 59 -18.05 14.40 6.26
CA ARG A 59 -16.66 14.72 5.97
C ARG A 59 -16.52 14.39 4.50
N ALA A 60 -16.74 15.39 3.64
CA ALA A 60 -16.42 15.30 2.23
C ALA A 60 -14.95 14.89 2.23
N SER A 61 -14.68 13.65 1.84
CA SER A 61 -13.36 13.28 1.39
C SER A 61 -13.05 14.33 0.32
N GLU A 62 -12.16 15.28 0.61
CA GLU A 62 -11.68 16.20 -0.41
C GLU A 62 -11.11 15.31 -1.51
N ALA A 63 -11.89 15.18 -2.58
CA ALA A 63 -11.45 14.48 -3.76
C ALA A 63 -10.23 15.26 -4.23
N GLY A 64 -9.05 14.63 -4.19
CA GLY A 64 -7.81 15.26 -4.64
C GLY A 64 -7.92 15.75 -6.09
N PRO A 65 -6.93 16.51 -6.58
CA PRO A 65 -7.01 17.10 -7.90
C PRO A 65 -7.15 16.03 -8.99
N ALA A 66 -8.08 16.26 -9.92
CA ALA A 66 -8.28 15.36 -11.07
C ALA A 66 -7.10 15.39 -12.05
N THR A 67 -6.36 16.51 -12.10
CA THR A 67 -5.18 16.68 -12.95
C THR A 67 -4.10 17.48 -12.23
N VAL A 68 -2.84 17.15 -12.47
CA VAL A 68 -1.68 17.92 -12.00
C VAL A 68 -0.68 18.03 -13.15
N THR A 69 -0.30 19.25 -13.53
CA THR A 69 0.74 19.48 -14.54
C THR A 69 2.04 19.83 -13.85
N ILE A 70 3.11 19.14 -14.25
CA ILE A 70 4.46 19.29 -13.71
C ILE A 70 5.48 19.32 -14.84
N THR A 71 6.58 20.04 -14.62
CA THR A 71 7.71 20.06 -15.55
C THR A 71 8.42 18.70 -15.54
N GLY A 72 8.49 18.06 -16.70
CA GLY A 72 9.23 16.83 -16.93
C GLY A 72 10.66 17.05 -17.40
N VAL A 73 11.30 15.96 -17.81
CA VAL A 73 12.65 16.03 -18.38
C VAL A 73 12.66 16.92 -19.63
N ASP A 74 13.77 17.63 -19.85
CA ASP A 74 13.95 18.60 -20.94
C ASP A 74 12.89 19.72 -20.95
N ASP A 75 12.40 20.09 -19.75
CA ASP A 75 11.39 21.14 -19.53
C ASP A 75 10.04 20.89 -20.21
N VAL A 76 9.77 19.65 -20.64
CA VAL A 76 8.50 19.28 -21.27
C VAL A 76 7.43 19.04 -20.21
N ALA A 77 6.30 19.74 -20.32
CA ALA A 77 5.19 19.57 -19.39
C ALA A 77 4.59 18.15 -19.46
N VAL A 78 4.39 17.53 -18.28
CA VAL A 78 3.70 16.25 -18.08
C VAL A 78 2.44 16.50 -17.27
N THR A 79 1.31 15.98 -17.75
CA THR A 79 0.03 16.08 -17.05
C THR A 79 -0.34 14.71 -16.46
N LEU A 80 -0.30 14.63 -15.14
CA LEU A 80 -0.84 13.52 -14.38
C LEU A 80 -2.37 13.64 -14.31
N VAL A 81 -3.07 12.51 -14.35
CA VAL A 81 -4.54 12.45 -14.34
C VAL A 81 -5.02 11.42 -13.31
N GLY A 82 -6.20 11.66 -12.75
CA GLY A 82 -6.92 10.71 -11.90
C GLY A 82 -6.10 10.28 -10.68
N PRO A 83 -6.02 8.97 -10.38
CA PRO A 83 -5.25 8.44 -9.25
C PRO A 83 -3.79 8.93 -9.18
N LEU A 84 -3.14 9.11 -10.33
CA LEU A 84 -1.74 9.57 -10.37
C LEU A 84 -1.61 11.03 -9.93
N ALA A 85 -2.55 11.88 -10.35
CA ALA A 85 -2.61 13.29 -9.97
C ALA A 85 -2.87 13.44 -8.46
N VAL A 86 -3.86 12.69 -7.95
CA VAL A 86 -4.20 12.66 -6.52
C VAL A 86 -2.97 12.24 -5.71
N LYS A 87 -2.29 11.15 -6.11
CA LYS A 87 -1.12 10.66 -5.40
C LYS A 87 0.04 11.64 -5.42
N TYR A 88 0.36 12.22 -6.58
CA TYR A 88 1.44 13.20 -6.66
C TYR A 88 1.14 14.44 -5.82
N ALA A 89 -0.10 14.93 -5.84
CA ALA A 89 -0.51 16.08 -5.04
C ALA A 89 -0.33 15.82 -3.53
N ALA A 90 -0.75 14.64 -3.07
CA ALA A 90 -0.64 14.23 -1.67
C ALA A 90 0.77 13.79 -1.23
N ALA A 91 1.69 13.55 -2.18
CA ALA A 91 3.04 13.10 -1.87
C ALA A 91 3.84 14.18 -1.12
N THR A 92 4.62 13.73 -0.14
CA THR A 92 5.53 14.61 0.61
C THR A 92 6.65 15.16 -0.27
N ASP A 93 7.27 16.26 0.13
CA ASP A 93 8.43 16.82 -0.59
C ASP A 93 9.61 15.84 -0.62
N ALA A 94 9.75 14.99 0.40
CA ALA A 94 10.74 13.92 0.42
C ALA A 94 10.44 12.88 -0.67
N GLN A 95 9.20 12.43 -0.78
CA GLN A 95 8.78 11.48 -1.83
C GLN A 95 8.95 12.06 -3.23
N LYS A 96 8.54 13.32 -3.46
CA LYS A 96 8.70 14.01 -4.75
C LYS A 96 10.17 14.13 -5.15
N ARG A 97 11.05 14.50 -4.21
CA ARG A 97 12.51 14.53 -4.44
C ARG A 97 13.09 13.14 -4.72
N ALA A 98 12.64 12.12 -3.99
CA ALA A 98 13.13 10.75 -4.14
C ALA A 98 12.76 10.12 -5.48
N ILE A 99 11.54 10.35 -6.00
CA ILE A 99 11.15 9.85 -7.33
C ILE A 99 11.74 10.67 -8.47
N GLY A 100 12.02 11.96 -8.24
CA GLY A 100 12.62 12.86 -9.21
C GLY A 100 11.62 13.46 -10.21
N ILE A 101 12.13 13.81 -11.39
CA ILE A 101 11.36 14.45 -12.46
C ILE A 101 10.63 13.38 -13.29
N PRO A 102 9.37 13.61 -13.75
CA PRO A 102 8.68 12.65 -14.60
C PRO A 102 9.38 12.55 -15.96
N LEU A 103 9.50 11.31 -16.44
CA LEU A 103 10.03 11.02 -17.76
C LEU A 103 8.95 11.28 -18.83
N THR A 104 9.38 11.75 -20.00
CA THR A 104 8.49 12.14 -21.10
C THR A 104 8.49 11.09 -22.21
N GLY A 105 7.50 11.13 -23.10
CA GLY A 105 7.35 10.17 -24.21
C GLY A 105 6.49 8.95 -23.88
N ASP A 106 5.95 8.32 -24.92
CA ASP A 106 4.83 7.36 -24.84
C ASP A 106 5.13 6.06 -24.08
N HIS A 107 6.42 5.70 -23.92
CA HIS A 107 6.82 4.51 -23.15
C HIS A 107 6.92 4.76 -21.64
N ASN A 108 6.89 6.03 -21.22
CA ASN A 108 7.11 6.44 -19.83
C ASN A 108 5.80 6.69 -19.09
N ALA A 109 4.66 6.74 -19.77
CA ALA A 109 3.36 6.89 -19.16
C ALA A 109 2.30 6.16 -19.97
N GLY A 110 1.20 5.78 -19.32
CA GLY A 110 0.03 5.31 -20.05
C GLY A 110 -0.78 4.28 -19.29
N THR A 111 -1.70 3.67 -20.04
CA THR A 111 -2.61 2.62 -19.58
C THR A 111 -2.21 1.31 -20.24
N ARG A 112 -2.01 0.26 -19.44
CA ARG A 112 -1.75 -1.09 -19.93
C ARG A 112 -3.06 -1.76 -20.34
N GLU A 113 -2.99 -2.84 -21.12
CA GLU A 113 -4.16 -3.67 -21.46
C GLU A 113 -4.90 -4.19 -20.22
N SER A 114 -4.20 -4.42 -19.12
CA SER A 114 -4.79 -4.78 -17.82
C SER A 114 -5.56 -3.65 -17.13
N GLY A 115 -5.57 -2.44 -17.67
CA GLY A 115 -6.14 -1.23 -17.07
C GLY A 115 -5.18 -0.45 -16.18
N VAL A 116 -4.03 -1.03 -15.80
CA VAL A 116 -3.03 -0.36 -14.95
C VAL A 116 -2.55 0.94 -15.57
N VAL A 117 -2.60 2.03 -14.81
CA VAL A 117 -2.10 3.34 -15.22
C VAL A 117 -0.83 3.71 -14.48
N TYR A 118 0.12 4.31 -15.16
CA TYR A 118 1.41 4.65 -14.58
C TYR A 118 2.06 5.89 -15.21
N GLN A 119 2.94 6.51 -14.44
CA GLN A 119 3.91 7.52 -14.90
C GLN A 119 5.28 7.17 -14.31
N GLN A 120 6.27 7.00 -15.17
CA GLN A 120 7.67 6.82 -14.80
C GLN A 120 8.31 8.15 -14.41
N PHE A 121 9.16 8.11 -13.41
CA PHE A 121 10.02 9.20 -12.99
C PHE A 121 11.48 8.73 -13.06
N GLN A 122 12.43 9.66 -13.03
CA GLN A 122 13.87 9.35 -13.09
C GLN A 122 14.29 8.25 -12.11
N SER A 123 13.70 8.25 -10.92
CA SER A 123 14.05 7.34 -9.84
C SER A 123 12.81 6.66 -9.26
N GLY A 124 11.79 6.38 -10.08
CA GLY A 124 10.63 5.63 -9.60
C GLY A 124 9.44 5.59 -10.55
N VAL A 125 8.28 5.26 -10.01
CA VAL A 125 6.97 5.28 -10.69
C VAL A 125 5.90 5.73 -9.72
N ILE A 126 4.89 6.41 -10.26
CA ILE A 126 3.56 6.46 -9.64
C ILE A 126 2.66 5.54 -10.44
N ILE A 127 2.02 4.59 -9.78
CA ILE A 127 1.22 3.55 -10.43
C ILE A 127 -0.08 3.27 -9.67
N ALA A 128 -1.15 3.03 -10.42
CA ALA A 128 -2.46 2.63 -9.89
C ALA A 128 -2.99 1.42 -10.64
N LYS A 129 -3.84 0.63 -9.98
CA LYS A 129 -4.44 -0.57 -10.58
C LYS A 129 -5.31 -0.26 -11.80
N ASN A 130 -5.97 0.90 -11.79
CA ASN A 130 -6.76 1.42 -12.90
C ASN A 130 -6.92 2.94 -12.79
N ALA A 131 -7.58 3.55 -13.77
CA ALA A 131 -7.83 5.00 -13.84
C ALA A 131 -9.10 5.45 -13.09
N ASP A 132 -9.83 4.54 -12.44
CA ASP A 132 -11.12 4.85 -11.83
C ASP A 132 -10.94 5.89 -10.70
N PRO A 133 -11.84 6.88 -10.58
CA PRO A 133 -11.81 7.82 -9.48
C PRO A 133 -11.85 7.10 -8.12
N GLY A 134 -10.97 7.50 -7.20
CA GLY A 134 -10.86 6.89 -5.87
C GLY A 134 -9.97 5.65 -5.79
N THR A 135 -9.50 5.10 -6.92
CA THR A 135 -8.47 4.06 -6.91
C THR A 135 -7.17 4.62 -6.32
N PRO A 136 -6.57 3.99 -5.30
CA PRO A 136 -5.28 4.41 -4.78
C PRO A 136 -4.16 4.24 -5.81
N ALA A 137 -3.23 5.21 -5.85
CA ALA A 137 -1.96 5.07 -6.53
C ALA A 137 -0.81 5.11 -5.52
N TYR A 138 0.32 4.50 -5.90
CA TYR A 138 1.45 4.30 -5.01
C TYR A 138 2.77 4.71 -5.66
N ILE A 139 3.70 5.15 -4.83
CA ILE A 139 5.06 5.52 -5.21
C ILE A 139 5.99 4.34 -4.91
N VAL A 140 6.66 3.84 -5.95
CA VAL A 140 7.76 2.88 -5.81
C VAL A 140 9.02 3.51 -6.39
N THR A 141 9.98 3.83 -5.52
CA THR A 141 11.29 4.37 -5.90
C THR A 141 12.16 3.30 -6.56
N SER A 142 13.14 3.73 -7.35
CA SER A 142 14.19 2.86 -7.87
C SER A 142 15.10 2.37 -6.75
N GLY A 143 15.74 1.21 -6.95
CA GLY A 143 16.50 0.49 -5.93
C GLY A 143 16.22 -1.00 -6.02
N LYS A 144 16.78 -1.80 -5.10
CA LYS A 144 16.69 -3.26 -5.20
C LYS A 144 15.27 -3.78 -5.10
N ILE A 145 14.39 -3.10 -4.35
CA ILE A 145 12.96 -3.44 -4.31
C ILE A 145 12.34 -3.39 -5.71
N ARG A 146 12.55 -2.28 -6.44
CA ARG A 146 12.01 -2.13 -7.80
C ARG A 146 12.69 -3.08 -8.78
N ASP A 147 13.99 -3.32 -8.64
CA ASP A 147 14.71 -4.27 -9.49
C ASP A 147 14.19 -5.70 -9.29
N ALA A 148 13.91 -6.09 -8.04
CA ALA A 148 13.34 -7.39 -7.70
C ALA A 148 11.89 -7.53 -8.19
N TRP A 149 11.12 -6.44 -8.19
CA TRP A 149 9.77 -6.40 -8.77
C TRP A 149 9.80 -6.51 -10.30
N ASN A 150 10.80 -5.90 -10.94
CA ASN A 150 11.01 -5.93 -12.39
C ASN A 150 11.75 -7.19 -12.89
N THR A 151 12.14 -8.08 -11.98
CA THR A 151 12.67 -9.40 -12.34
C THR A 151 11.58 -10.23 -13.01
N GLU A 152 11.89 -10.83 -14.16
CA GLU A 152 11.00 -11.76 -14.85
C GLU A 152 10.84 -13.05 -14.04
N ARG A 153 9.59 -13.44 -13.79
CA ARG A 153 9.23 -14.57 -12.93
C ARG A 153 8.18 -15.46 -13.58
N ALA A 154 8.27 -16.74 -13.28
CA ALA A 154 7.19 -17.70 -13.50
C ALA A 154 5.99 -17.38 -12.59
N PRO A 155 4.80 -17.95 -12.85
CA PRO A 155 3.60 -17.70 -12.02
C PRO A 155 3.76 -18.03 -10.53
N ASP A 156 4.68 -18.93 -10.17
CA ASP A 156 4.99 -19.27 -8.77
C ASP A 156 5.96 -18.28 -8.09
N GLY A 157 6.42 -17.25 -8.81
CA GLY A 157 7.33 -16.23 -8.30
C GLY A 157 8.81 -16.53 -8.50
N VAL A 158 9.18 -17.73 -8.97
CA VAL A 158 10.59 -18.09 -9.22
C VAL A 158 11.11 -17.33 -10.45
N PRO A 159 12.30 -16.72 -10.40
CA PRO A 159 12.88 -16.04 -11.56
C PRO A 159 12.96 -16.94 -12.80
N LEU A 160 12.51 -16.42 -13.95
CA LEU A 160 12.46 -17.10 -15.24
C LEU A 160 12.54 -16.08 -16.37
N LEU A 161 13.51 -16.21 -17.27
CA LEU A 161 13.78 -15.26 -18.38
C LEU A 161 12.64 -15.10 -19.41
N THR A 162 11.67 -15.99 -19.40
CA THR A 162 10.48 -15.93 -20.28
C THR A 162 9.22 -15.58 -19.49
N GLY A 163 9.40 -15.20 -18.22
CA GLY A 163 8.34 -14.89 -17.29
C GLY A 163 7.71 -13.51 -17.51
N LYS A 164 6.95 -13.08 -16.51
CA LYS A 164 6.36 -11.72 -16.45
C LYS A 164 6.97 -10.96 -15.28
N ASN A 165 6.97 -9.64 -15.36
CA ASN A 165 7.54 -8.75 -14.36
C ASN A 165 6.65 -7.54 -14.10
N GLY A 166 7.03 -6.74 -13.10
CA GLY A 166 6.31 -5.53 -12.72
C GLY A 166 4.84 -5.83 -12.40
N SER A 167 3.95 -4.92 -12.79
CA SER A 167 2.50 -5.05 -12.55
C SER A 167 1.82 -6.20 -13.29
N ALA A 168 2.44 -6.73 -14.35
CA ALA A 168 1.95 -7.92 -15.06
C ALA A 168 2.55 -9.22 -14.50
N GLY A 169 3.51 -9.11 -13.58
CA GLY A 169 4.19 -10.23 -12.95
C GLY A 169 3.41 -10.83 -11.79
N PRO A 170 3.95 -11.91 -11.18
CA PRO A 170 3.26 -12.65 -10.11
C PRO A 170 3.12 -11.88 -8.79
N LEU A 171 3.79 -10.73 -8.62
CA LEU A 171 3.57 -9.83 -7.49
C LEU A 171 2.36 -8.90 -7.70
N GLY A 172 2.08 -8.54 -8.96
CA GLY A 172 1.01 -7.60 -9.31
C GLY A 172 1.36 -6.14 -9.07
N VAL A 173 0.33 -5.30 -8.97
CA VAL A 173 0.43 -3.85 -8.75
C VAL A 173 0.81 -3.58 -7.27
N PRO A 174 1.59 -2.52 -6.97
CA PRO A 174 1.82 -2.11 -5.58
C PRO A 174 0.51 -1.74 -4.87
N THR A 175 0.45 -2.02 -3.57
CA THR A 175 -0.65 -1.69 -2.65
C THR A 175 -0.17 -0.85 -1.46
N SER A 176 1.10 -0.44 -1.46
CA SER A 176 1.67 0.54 -0.55
C SER A 176 2.73 1.38 -1.27
N ASP A 177 3.05 2.54 -0.71
CA ASP A 177 4.34 3.18 -0.99
C ASP A 177 5.48 2.32 -0.42
N VAL A 178 6.72 2.74 -0.67
CA VAL A 178 7.86 2.32 0.15
C VAL A 178 7.66 2.81 1.58
N ILE A 179 7.64 1.87 2.52
CA ILE A 179 7.60 2.12 3.95
C ILE A 179 8.99 1.84 4.51
N THR A 180 9.53 2.77 5.28
CA THR A 180 10.83 2.63 5.93
C THR A 180 10.65 2.55 7.44
N ASP A 181 11.27 1.54 8.06
CA ASP A 181 11.35 1.36 9.52
C ASP A 181 12.80 0.99 9.90
N GLY A 182 13.55 1.98 10.40
CA GLY A 182 15.00 1.85 10.57
C GLY A 182 15.67 1.54 9.23
N ASP A 183 16.44 0.44 9.19
CA ASP A 183 17.11 -0.05 7.98
C ASP A 183 16.23 -0.97 7.12
N LEU A 184 14.95 -1.15 7.46
CA LEU A 184 14.04 -2.01 6.69
C LEU A 184 13.17 -1.16 5.77
N GLU A 185 13.28 -1.37 4.46
CA GLU A 185 12.33 -0.87 3.47
C GLU A 185 11.39 -1.98 3.01
N VAL A 186 10.09 -1.67 2.87
CA VAL A 186 9.06 -2.63 2.46
C VAL A 186 8.10 -2.01 1.45
N VAL A 187 7.75 -2.78 0.42
CA VAL A 187 6.62 -2.50 -0.47
C VAL A 187 5.70 -3.72 -0.51
N THR A 188 4.40 -3.49 -0.35
CA THR A 188 3.36 -4.50 -0.52
C THR A 188 2.79 -4.42 -1.93
N PHE A 189 2.44 -5.57 -2.49
CA PHE A 189 1.83 -5.73 -3.80
C PHE A 189 0.55 -6.58 -3.68
N GLU A 190 -0.26 -6.62 -4.72
CA GLU A 190 -1.52 -7.39 -4.74
C GLU A 190 -1.38 -8.84 -4.28
N TYR A 191 -0.26 -9.48 -4.64
CA TYR A 191 -0.03 -10.90 -4.40
C TYR A 191 1.28 -11.14 -3.63
N GLY A 192 1.78 -10.16 -2.88
CA GLY A 192 3.04 -10.35 -2.19
C GLY A 192 3.63 -9.11 -1.57
N MET A 193 4.92 -9.21 -1.23
CA MET A 193 5.70 -8.11 -0.69
C MET A 193 7.17 -8.28 -1.08
N ILE A 194 7.89 -7.18 -1.10
CA ILE A 194 9.34 -7.17 -1.16
C ILE A 194 9.85 -6.32 0.00
N SER A 195 10.86 -6.80 0.71
CA SER A 195 11.60 -6.00 1.67
C SER A 195 13.10 -6.04 1.42
N GLU A 196 13.77 -4.94 1.76
CA GLU A 196 15.22 -4.77 1.73
C GLU A 196 15.67 -4.33 3.13
N ASN A 197 16.70 -4.98 3.68
CA ASN A 197 17.49 -4.36 4.73
C ASN A 197 18.57 -3.50 4.06
N THR A 198 18.53 -2.19 4.24
CA THR A 198 19.40 -1.23 3.55
C THR A 198 20.83 -1.23 4.08
N GLU A 199 21.07 -1.74 5.29
CA GLU A 199 22.41 -1.89 5.87
C GLU A 199 23.11 -3.15 5.33
N THR A 200 22.43 -4.30 5.37
CA THR A 200 23.00 -5.60 4.96
C THR A 200 22.80 -5.89 3.48
N GLY A 201 21.85 -5.21 2.84
CA GLY A 201 21.39 -5.49 1.49
C GLY A 201 20.56 -6.75 1.34
N GLU A 202 20.14 -7.39 2.44
CA GLU A 202 19.32 -8.60 2.42
C GLU A 202 17.94 -8.33 1.80
N MET A 203 17.53 -9.21 0.89
CA MET A 203 16.26 -9.10 0.15
C MET A 203 15.33 -10.26 0.48
N ILE A 204 14.10 -9.95 0.88
CA ILE A 204 13.04 -10.95 1.01
C ILE A 204 11.95 -10.63 0.00
N VAL A 205 11.70 -11.56 -0.91
CA VAL A 205 10.56 -11.51 -1.84
C VAL A 205 9.56 -12.58 -1.44
N LYS A 206 8.30 -12.19 -1.21
CA LYS A 206 7.21 -13.15 -1.01
C LYS A 206 6.19 -13.01 -2.13
N VAL A 207 5.83 -14.15 -2.72
CA VAL A 207 4.73 -14.27 -3.69
C VAL A 207 3.70 -15.23 -3.10
N ASN A 208 2.46 -14.79 -2.96
CA ASN A 208 1.36 -15.51 -2.32
C ASN A 208 1.76 -16.10 -0.95
N GLY A 209 2.48 -15.30 -0.14
CA GLY A 209 2.97 -15.67 1.18
C GLY A 209 4.21 -16.57 1.21
N LYS A 210 4.70 -17.06 0.06
CA LYS A 210 5.89 -17.93 -0.02
C LYS A 210 7.14 -17.13 -0.35
N VAL A 211 8.23 -17.37 0.38
CA VAL A 211 9.54 -16.78 0.08
C VAL A 211 10.09 -17.38 -1.22
N VAL A 212 10.50 -16.53 -2.15
CA VAL A 212 11.08 -16.92 -3.45
C VAL A 212 12.41 -16.19 -3.66
N PRO A 213 13.30 -16.68 -4.55
CA PRO A 213 14.55 -16.00 -4.85
C PRO A 213 14.31 -14.57 -5.35
N SER A 214 15.12 -13.61 -4.89
CA SER A 214 15.00 -12.20 -5.32
C SER A 214 15.25 -12.02 -6.81
N GLY A 215 16.12 -12.86 -7.41
CA GLY A 215 16.52 -12.76 -8.82
C GLY A 215 17.55 -11.65 -9.09
N LEU A 216 17.99 -10.95 -8.05
CA LEU A 216 19.12 -10.03 -8.10
C LEU A 216 20.43 -10.81 -7.98
N LYS A 217 21.50 -10.31 -8.60
CA LYS A 217 22.84 -10.90 -8.59
C LYS A 217 23.79 -10.08 -7.73
#